data_AF-A0A950SHL5-F1
#
_entry.id   AF-A0A950SHL5-F1
#
_cell.length_a   1.000
_cell.length_b   1.000
_cell.length_c   1.000
_cell.angle_alpha   90.00
_cell.angle_beta   90.00
_cell.angle_gamma   90.00
#
_symmetry.space_group_name_H-M   'P 1'
#
loop_
_entity.id
_entity.type
_entity.pdbx_description
1 polymer ?
#
loop_
_entity_poly.entity_id
_entity_poly.type
_entity_poly.pdbx_seq_one_letter_code
_entity_poly.pdbx_strand_id
1 'polypeptide(L)'
;LPELKGKFDGISVRVPTPNVSLVDLTFHTEKPTSAEEINDAVREAANGELKGILAYSDEQLVSVDFNHNGNSSILDTTFTRSVDPHMHKVLSWYDNEWGYSNRILDLIAYVAKVLHEKFRITMGIMTTVHSYTNDQEILDLPHKDLRRGRAAALSMIPTTTGAAKAVGLVLPELKGKFDGISVRVPTPNVSLVDLTFRTEKATSADEINQVLRESANGALKGILTCSEEQLVSVDFNHNPYSAIVDTTFTRSVGPNMHKVLAWYDNEWGYSNRILELIAYVARVKKESLSMSSGG
;
A
#
# COMPACT_ATOMS: atom_id res chain seq x y z
N LEU A 1 2.02 2.04 14.04
CA LEU A 1 1.74 1.76 15.48
C LEU A 1 2.30 2.89 16.38
N PRO A 2 1.48 3.60 17.18
CA PRO A 2 1.92 4.76 17.98
C PRO A 2 3.00 4.44 19.04
N GLU A 3 2.98 3.24 19.61
CA GLU A 3 3.92 2.77 20.63
C GLU A 3 5.35 2.52 20.10
N LEU A 4 5.54 2.72 18.80
CA LEU A 4 6.76 2.49 18.06
C LEU A 4 7.45 3.77 17.57
N LYS A 5 6.87 4.93 17.89
CA LYS A 5 7.42 6.24 17.55
C LYS A 5 8.81 6.41 18.19
N GLY A 6 9.84 6.57 17.36
CA GLY A 6 11.25 6.73 17.78
C GLY A 6 12.00 5.42 18.08
N LYS A 7 11.39 4.24 17.87
CA LYS A 7 12.03 2.92 18.03
C LYS A 7 12.46 2.27 16.71
N PHE A 8 12.14 2.92 15.59
CA PHE A 8 12.45 2.45 14.23
C PHE A 8 13.04 3.58 13.42
N ASP A 9 14.03 3.22 12.61
CA ASP A 9 14.63 4.10 11.61
C ASP A 9 14.98 3.26 10.36
N GLY A 10 14.89 3.85 9.20
CA GLY A 10 15.07 3.13 7.94
C GLY A 10 15.11 4.07 6.76
N ILE A 11 15.82 3.64 5.71
CA ILE A 11 15.94 4.40 4.47
C ILE A 11 15.40 3.56 3.32
N SER A 12 14.57 4.19 2.48
CA SER A 12 14.23 3.63 1.18
C SER A 12 15.23 4.16 0.17
N VAL A 13 15.91 3.25 -0.54
CA VAL A 13 16.91 3.61 -1.55
C VAL A 13 16.37 3.24 -2.91
N ARG A 14 16.22 4.25 -3.79
CA ARG A 14 15.97 4.01 -5.20
C ARG A 14 17.30 3.75 -5.89
N VAL A 15 17.49 2.50 -6.27
CA VAL A 15 18.58 2.08 -7.14
C VAL A 15 18.18 2.36 -8.60
N PRO A 16 19.13 2.59 -9.52
CA PRO A 16 18.86 2.89 -10.94
C PRO A 16 18.35 1.66 -11.67
N THR A 17 17.15 1.19 -11.28
CA THR A 17 16.48 0.05 -11.86
C THR A 17 15.08 0.43 -12.28
N PRO A 18 14.56 -0.16 -13.37
CA PRO A 18 13.36 0.33 -14.01
C PRO A 18 12.12 0.25 -13.15
N ASN A 19 12.01 -0.66 -12.18
CA ASN A 19 10.75 -0.84 -11.45
C ASN A 19 10.91 -1.34 -10.02
N VAL A 20 12.11 -1.45 -9.46
CA VAL A 20 12.32 -2.07 -8.14
C VAL A 20 13.01 -1.10 -7.18
N SER A 21 12.51 -1.06 -5.96
CA SER A 21 13.09 -0.34 -4.84
C SER A 21 13.48 -1.30 -3.73
N LEU A 22 14.36 -0.83 -2.84
CA LEU A 22 14.68 -1.54 -1.60
C LEU A 22 14.37 -0.65 -0.40
N VAL A 23 13.86 -1.30 0.65
CA VAL A 23 13.76 -0.71 1.99
C VAL A 23 14.80 -1.36 2.86
N ASP A 24 15.59 -0.51 3.51
CA ASP A 24 16.48 -0.88 4.60
C ASP A 24 15.81 -0.50 5.92
N LEU A 25 15.51 -1.50 6.76
CA LEU A 25 14.87 -1.32 8.05
C LEU A 25 15.82 -1.70 9.19
N THR A 26 16.05 -0.75 10.10
CA THR A 26 16.76 -0.99 11.36
C THR A 26 15.78 -0.89 12.53
N PHE A 27 15.82 -1.88 13.42
CA PHE A 27 14.86 -1.99 14.52
C PHE A 27 15.41 -2.61 15.80
N HIS A 28 14.77 -2.26 16.91
CA HIS A 28 15.02 -2.87 18.21
C HIS A 28 13.93 -3.87 18.61
N THR A 29 14.31 -5.09 18.97
CA THR A 29 13.43 -6.11 19.55
C THR A 29 13.37 -5.97 21.07
N GLU A 30 12.20 -6.21 21.66
CA GLU A 30 12.03 -6.17 23.13
C GLU A 30 12.74 -7.34 23.84
N LYS A 31 12.85 -8.49 23.17
CA LYS A 31 13.52 -9.68 23.68
C LYS A 31 14.80 -9.93 22.88
N PRO A 32 15.83 -10.54 23.49
CA PRO A 32 17.00 -11.01 22.74
C PRO A 32 16.55 -11.90 21.58
N THR A 33 16.90 -11.51 20.35
CA THR A 33 16.49 -12.19 19.11
C THR A 33 17.72 -12.36 18.22
N SER A 34 17.77 -13.42 17.43
CA SER A 34 18.82 -13.62 16.43
C SER A 34 18.32 -13.34 15.00
N ALA A 35 19.25 -13.14 14.07
CA ALA A 35 18.95 -12.98 12.66
C ALA A 35 18.18 -14.18 12.06
N GLU A 36 18.51 -15.39 12.52
CA GLU A 36 17.85 -16.62 12.07
C GLU A 36 16.39 -16.66 12.53
N GLU A 37 16.12 -16.28 13.78
CA GLU A 37 14.76 -16.21 14.29
C GLU A 37 13.88 -15.17 13.58
N ILE A 38 14.48 -14.05 13.14
CA ILE A 38 13.79 -13.05 12.31
C ILE A 38 13.45 -13.65 10.94
N ASN A 39 14.43 -14.31 10.30
CA ASN A 39 14.23 -14.95 9.00
C ASN A 39 13.15 -16.04 9.07
N ASP A 40 13.12 -16.84 10.12
CA ASP A 40 12.12 -17.90 10.31
C ASP A 40 10.72 -17.33 10.52
N ALA A 41 10.58 -16.28 11.33
CA ALA A 41 9.30 -15.59 11.49
C ALA A 41 8.77 -15.05 10.16
N VAL A 42 9.66 -14.55 9.30
CA VAL A 42 9.31 -14.05 7.97
C VAL A 42 8.89 -15.18 7.05
N ARG A 43 9.61 -16.30 7.04
CA ARG A 43 9.22 -17.49 6.26
C ARG A 43 7.86 -18.02 6.69
N GLU A 44 7.62 -18.09 7.99
CA GLU A 44 6.33 -18.54 8.54
C GLU A 44 5.20 -17.62 8.10
N ALA A 45 5.37 -16.30 8.29
CA ALA A 45 4.34 -15.33 7.91
C ALA A 45 4.09 -15.31 6.39
N ALA A 46 5.15 -15.36 5.57
CA ALA A 46 5.06 -15.40 4.10
C ALA A 46 4.38 -16.67 3.58
N ASN A 47 4.55 -17.81 4.25
CA ASN A 47 3.89 -19.06 3.87
C ASN A 47 2.49 -19.22 4.50
N GLY A 48 2.20 -18.46 5.55
CA GLY A 48 0.96 -18.48 6.31
C GLY A 48 0.08 -17.26 6.05
N GLU A 49 -0.12 -16.43 7.08
CA GLU A 49 -1.12 -15.36 7.08
C GLU A 49 -0.87 -14.25 6.04
N LEU A 50 0.38 -14.08 5.59
CA LEU A 50 0.79 -13.07 4.60
C LEU A 50 1.09 -13.69 3.23
N LYS A 51 0.58 -14.89 2.94
CA LYS A 51 0.80 -15.53 1.65
C LYS A 51 0.28 -14.68 0.49
N GLY A 52 1.15 -14.42 -0.48
CA GLY A 52 0.88 -13.55 -1.62
C GLY A 52 1.01 -12.04 -1.33
N ILE A 53 1.31 -11.68 -0.08
CA ILE A 53 1.57 -10.30 0.38
C ILE A 53 3.06 -10.15 0.69
N LEU A 54 3.59 -11.01 1.57
CA LEU A 54 5.01 -11.10 1.92
C LEU A 54 5.62 -12.30 1.21
N ALA A 55 6.82 -12.13 0.68
CA ALA A 55 7.69 -13.21 0.24
C ALA A 55 9.06 -13.07 0.91
N TYR A 56 9.91 -14.06 0.71
CA TYR A 56 11.31 -14.03 1.11
C TYR A 56 12.17 -14.58 -0.02
N SER A 57 13.45 -14.21 -0.02
CA SER A 57 14.48 -14.83 -0.84
C SER A 57 15.70 -15.16 0.02
N ASP A 58 16.28 -16.33 -0.21
CA ASP A 58 17.58 -16.78 0.28
C ASP A 58 18.63 -16.88 -0.84
N GLU A 59 18.26 -16.43 -2.05
CA GLU A 59 19.12 -16.36 -3.21
C GLU A 59 19.84 -15.00 -3.28
N GLN A 60 21.03 -14.97 -3.89
CA GLN A 60 21.75 -13.72 -4.17
C GLN A 60 21.15 -13.04 -5.41
N LEU A 61 19.95 -12.49 -5.22
CA LEU A 61 19.22 -11.78 -6.26
C LEU A 61 19.62 -10.30 -6.29
N VAL A 62 19.43 -9.68 -7.44
CA VAL A 62 19.57 -8.24 -7.62
C VAL A 62 18.21 -7.64 -7.99
N SER A 63 18.12 -6.32 -7.90
CA SER A 63 16.90 -5.55 -8.15
C SER A 63 16.13 -5.93 -9.43
N VAL A 64 16.80 -6.32 -10.53
CA VAL A 64 16.11 -6.67 -11.79
C VAL A 64 15.29 -7.97 -11.69
N ASP A 65 15.65 -8.87 -10.77
CA ASP A 65 15.03 -10.18 -10.60
C ASP A 65 13.65 -10.07 -9.93
N PHE A 66 13.37 -8.94 -9.27
CA PHE A 66 12.09 -8.67 -8.62
C PHE A 66 11.10 -7.92 -9.52
N ASN A 67 11.46 -7.63 -10.76
CA ASN A 67 10.55 -7.01 -11.71
C ASN A 67 9.29 -7.87 -11.91
N HIS A 68 8.14 -7.23 -11.90
CA HIS A 68 6.80 -7.83 -12.01
C HIS A 68 6.43 -8.79 -10.88
N ASN A 69 7.16 -8.76 -9.76
CA ASN A 69 6.78 -9.51 -8.58
C ASN A 69 5.50 -8.89 -7.96
N GLY A 70 4.49 -9.73 -7.74
CA GLY A 70 3.20 -9.30 -7.19
C GLY A 70 3.20 -9.18 -5.66
N ASN A 71 4.17 -9.77 -4.98
CA ASN A 71 4.37 -9.59 -3.55
C ASN A 71 4.79 -8.16 -3.26
N SER A 72 4.40 -7.66 -2.10
CA SER A 72 4.60 -6.26 -1.74
C SER A 72 5.83 -6.02 -0.89
N SER A 73 6.37 -7.08 -0.33
CA SER A 73 7.66 -7.07 0.31
C SER A 73 8.26 -8.44 0.05
N ILE A 74 9.48 -8.46 -0.46
CA ILE A 74 10.30 -9.65 -0.56
C ILE A 74 11.49 -9.43 0.35
N LEU A 75 11.46 -10.04 1.54
CA LEU A 75 12.58 -9.93 2.47
C LEU A 75 13.78 -10.70 1.93
N ASP A 76 14.91 -10.04 1.84
CA ASP A 76 16.17 -10.70 1.53
C ASP A 76 16.79 -11.24 2.83
N THR A 77 16.60 -12.52 3.06
CA THR A 77 17.04 -13.20 4.28
C THR A 77 18.57 -13.26 4.37
N THR A 78 19.28 -13.10 3.25
CA THR A 78 20.75 -13.08 3.20
C THR A 78 21.34 -11.79 3.76
N PHE A 79 20.55 -10.71 3.81
CA PHE A 79 20.96 -9.40 4.35
C PHE A 79 20.47 -9.10 5.77
N THR A 80 19.76 -10.02 6.42
CA THR A 80 19.43 -9.87 7.84
C THR A 80 20.70 -9.83 8.69
N ARG A 81 20.89 -8.76 9.47
CA ARG A 81 22.02 -8.56 10.38
C ARG A 81 21.50 -8.28 11.78
N SER A 82 22.21 -8.80 12.79
CA SER A 82 22.01 -8.43 14.19
C SER A 82 23.30 -7.78 14.68
N VAL A 83 23.21 -6.51 15.08
CA VAL A 83 24.35 -5.77 15.63
C VAL A 83 24.56 -6.15 17.09
N ASP A 84 23.45 -6.33 17.82
CA ASP A 84 23.41 -6.87 19.17
C ASP A 84 22.12 -7.71 19.33
N PRO A 85 21.87 -8.36 20.49
CA PRO A 85 20.68 -9.18 20.69
C PRO A 85 19.34 -8.45 20.53
N HIS A 86 19.34 -7.12 20.50
CA HIS A 86 18.16 -6.29 20.36
C HIS A 86 18.13 -5.50 19.05
N MET A 87 19.27 -5.06 18.54
CA MET A 87 19.35 -4.23 17.33
C MET A 87 19.56 -5.08 16.07
N HIS A 88 18.58 -5.05 15.18
CA HIS A 88 18.58 -5.81 13.93
C HIS A 88 18.38 -4.91 12.72
N LYS A 89 18.83 -5.41 11.59
CA LYS A 89 18.72 -4.76 10.30
C LYS A 89 18.25 -5.78 9.27
N VAL A 90 17.27 -5.43 8.47
CA VAL A 90 16.73 -6.27 7.39
C VAL A 90 16.56 -5.46 6.12
N LEU A 91 16.66 -6.15 4.98
CA LEU A 91 16.50 -5.57 3.66
C LEU A 91 15.29 -6.21 2.98
N SER A 92 14.41 -5.39 2.41
CA SER A 92 13.28 -5.87 1.62
C SER A 92 13.26 -5.22 0.25
N TRP A 93 13.06 -6.02 -0.78
CA TRP A 93 12.77 -5.58 -2.14
C TRP A 93 11.27 -5.40 -2.34
N TYR A 94 10.89 -4.53 -3.27
CA TYR A 94 9.53 -4.47 -3.79
C TYR A 94 9.50 -3.84 -5.19
N ASP A 95 8.54 -4.27 -6.01
CA ASP A 95 8.28 -3.67 -7.32
C ASP A 95 7.37 -2.43 -7.17
N ASN A 96 7.86 -1.28 -7.62
CA ASN A 96 7.23 0.04 -7.61
C ASN A 96 6.03 0.16 -8.55
N GLU A 97 5.83 -0.80 -9.44
CA GLU A 97 4.73 -0.81 -10.40
C GLU A 97 3.71 -1.90 -10.07
N TRP A 98 4.14 -3.16 -9.96
CA TRP A 98 3.30 -4.32 -9.69
C TRP A 98 2.99 -4.49 -8.21
N GLY A 99 4.01 -4.49 -7.35
CA GLY A 99 3.83 -4.52 -5.90
C GLY A 99 2.97 -3.35 -5.42
N TYR A 100 3.20 -2.17 -6.01
CA TYR A 100 2.43 -0.96 -5.79
C TYR A 100 0.99 -1.01 -6.37
N SER A 101 0.77 -1.56 -7.57
CA SER A 101 -0.60 -1.73 -8.13
C SER A 101 -1.46 -2.64 -7.23
N ASN A 102 -0.85 -3.64 -6.59
CA ASN A 102 -1.47 -4.46 -5.56
C ASN A 102 -1.73 -3.70 -4.24
N ARG A 103 -1.38 -2.42 -4.14
CA ARG A 103 -1.44 -1.62 -2.89
C ARG A 103 -2.33 -0.40 -2.99
N ILE A 104 -2.61 0.08 -4.21
CA ILE A 104 -3.88 0.79 -4.48
C ILE A 104 -5.06 -0.05 -3.95
N LEU A 105 -4.96 -1.38 -4.00
CA LEU A 105 -5.92 -2.30 -3.36
C LEU A 105 -6.15 -2.00 -1.90
N ASP A 106 -5.11 -1.77 -1.12
CA ASP A 106 -5.24 -1.56 0.31
C ASP A 106 -5.99 -0.26 0.57
N LEU A 107 -5.65 0.82 -0.14
CA LEU A 107 -6.37 2.10 -0.05
C LEU A 107 -7.85 1.95 -0.41
N ILE A 108 -8.15 1.31 -1.55
CA ILE A 108 -9.56 1.14 -1.96
C ILE A 108 -10.25 0.18 -1.02
N ALA A 109 -9.61 -0.90 -0.61
CA ALA A 109 -10.21 -1.91 0.26
C ALA A 109 -10.53 -1.32 1.62
N TYR A 110 -9.68 -0.48 2.22
CA TYR A 110 -9.99 0.16 3.50
C TYR A 110 -11.18 1.11 3.38
N VAL A 111 -11.17 2.01 2.38
CA VAL A 111 -12.27 2.95 2.14
C VAL A 111 -13.56 2.19 1.78
N ALA A 112 -13.49 1.26 0.84
CA ALA A 112 -14.63 0.46 0.40
C ALA A 112 -15.16 -0.45 1.51
N LYS A 113 -14.31 -1.05 2.35
CA LYS A 113 -14.72 -1.87 3.50
C LYS A 113 -15.54 -1.03 4.48
N VAL A 114 -14.99 0.09 4.93
CA VAL A 114 -15.65 1.01 5.86
C VAL A 114 -17.03 1.43 5.33
N LEU A 115 -17.09 1.82 4.06
CA LEU A 115 -18.32 2.25 3.42
C LEU A 115 -19.29 1.08 3.16
N HIS A 116 -18.78 -0.09 2.80
CA HIS A 116 -19.58 -1.28 2.55
C HIS A 116 -20.23 -1.82 3.83
N GLU A 117 -19.51 -1.84 4.94
CA GLU A 117 -20.02 -2.27 6.24
C GLU A 117 -21.20 -1.40 6.71
N LYS A 118 -21.15 -0.08 6.45
CA LYS A 118 -22.21 0.86 6.85
C LYS A 118 -23.36 0.93 5.85
N PHE A 119 -23.05 1.12 4.57
CA PHE A 119 -24.01 1.52 3.54
C PHE A 119 -24.28 0.47 2.47
N ARG A 120 -23.50 -0.64 2.47
CA ARG A 120 -23.53 -1.71 1.47
C ARG A 120 -23.34 -1.18 0.04
N ILE A 121 -22.08 -1.20 -0.43
CA ILE A 121 -21.76 -0.86 -1.82
C ILE A 121 -22.34 -1.93 -2.77
N THR A 122 -23.06 -1.48 -3.80
CA THR A 122 -23.66 -2.33 -4.84
C THR A 122 -22.82 -2.40 -6.11
N MET A 123 -22.17 -1.29 -6.48
CA MET A 123 -21.22 -1.21 -7.59
C MET A 123 -20.33 0.01 -7.45
N GLY A 124 -19.14 -0.02 -8.04
CA GLY A 124 -18.20 1.09 -8.04
C GLY A 124 -17.35 1.13 -9.32
N ILE A 125 -16.93 2.32 -9.68
CA ILE A 125 -15.89 2.54 -10.70
C ILE A 125 -14.86 3.49 -10.12
N MET A 126 -13.60 3.24 -10.45
CA MET A 126 -12.53 4.10 -9.99
C MET A 126 -11.61 4.57 -11.11
N THR A 127 -11.04 5.74 -10.88
CA THR A 127 -9.92 6.25 -11.68
C THR A 127 -8.80 6.60 -10.73
N THR A 128 -7.59 6.11 -11.00
CA THR A 128 -6.40 6.66 -10.34
C THR A 128 -5.75 7.69 -11.26
N VAL A 129 -5.58 8.91 -10.77
CA VAL A 129 -4.74 9.93 -11.39
C VAL A 129 -3.38 9.78 -10.75
N HIS A 130 -2.44 9.24 -11.52
CA HIS A 130 -1.24 8.67 -10.97
C HIS A 130 0.00 9.36 -11.51
N SER A 131 0.96 9.68 -10.66
CA SER A 131 2.31 10.07 -11.07
C SER A 131 2.91 9.07 -12.05
N TYR A 132 3.80 9.54 -12.94
CA TYR A 132 4.60 8.59 -13.70
C TYR A 132 5.55 7.85 -12.76
N THR A 133 5.94 6.65 -13.18
CA THR A 133 6.88 5.76 -12.50
C THR A 133 8.03 5.47 -13.47
N ASN A 134 8.99 4.68 -13.03
CA ASN A 134 10.16 4.36 -13.84
C ASN A 134 9.85 3.47 -15.07
N ASP A 135 8.69 2.81 -15.16
CA ASP A 135 8.24 2.11 -16.39
C ASP A 135 7.76 3.05 -17.50
N GLN A 136 7.57 4.35 -17.22
CA GLN A 136 7.23 5.31 -18.27
C GLN A 136 8.48 5.89 -18.95
N GLU A 137 8.34 6.15 -20.24
CA GLU A 137 9.46 6.62 -21.06
C GLU A 137 9.67 8.14 -20.93
N ILE A 138 10.93 8.58 -20.85
CA ILE A 138 11.27 10.01 -20.79
C ILE A 138 10.92 10.72 -22.11
N LEU A 139 11.16 10.03 -23.22
CA LEU A 139 10.83 10.46 -24.58
C LEU A 139 9.94 9.39 -25.23
N ASP A 140 9.41 9.66 -26.43
CA ASP A 140 8.66 8.65 -27.16
C ASP A 140 9.58 7.46 -27.53
N LEU A 141 9.29 6.27 -27.00
CA LEU A 141 10.08 5.04 -27.16
C LEU A 141 9.19 3.79 -27.31
N PRO A 142 9.70 2.69 -27.89
CA PRO A 142 8.94 1.45 -28.02
C PRO A 142 8.53 0.86 -26.66
N HIS A 143 7.25 0.56 -26.49
CA HIS A 143 6.72 -0.04 -25.27
C HIS A 143 5.57 -1.02 -25.58
N LYS A 144 5.40 -2.06 -24.75
CA LYS A 144 4.36 -3.10 -24.92
C LYS A 144 2.93 -2.52 -24.90
N ASP A 145 2.73 -1.51 -24.07
CA ASP A 145 1.57 -0.62 -24.09
C ASP A 145 1.95 0.65 -24.87
N LEU A 146 1.44 0.78 -26.09
CA LEU A 146 1.78 1.89 -27.01
C LEU A 146 1.50 3.28 -26.41
N ARG A 147 0.55 3.40 -25.48
CA ARG A 147 0.27 4.69 -24.84
C ARG A 147 1.35 5.05 -23.83
N ARG A 148 1.92 4.05 -23.14
CA ARG A 148 2.99 4.22 -22.15
C ARG A 148 4.37 4.45 -22.76
N GLY A 149 4.54 4.15 -24.04
CA GLY A 149 5.71 4.53 -24.81
C GLY A 149 5.77 6.02 -25.17
N ARG A 150 4.82 6.84 -24.70
CA ARG A 150 4.81 8.29 -24.93
C ARG A 150 5.49 9.02 -23.78
N ALA A 151 6.15 10.13 -24.09
CA ALA A 151 6.90 10.94 -23.12
C ALA A 151 6.09 11.27 -21.86
N ALA A 152 6.53 10.72 -20.72
CA ALA A 152 5.80 10.72 -19.45
C ALA A 152 5.50 12.12 -18.90
N ALA A 153 6.52 12.99 -18.94
CA ALA A 153 6.44 14.34 -18.41
C ALA A 153 5.67 15.32 -19.32
N LEU A 154 5.20 14.86 -20.49
CA LEU A 154 4.50 15.68 -21.48
C LEU A 154 3.11 15.13 -21.83
N SER A 155 2.68 14.04 -21.19
CA SER A 155 1.48 13.30 -21.57
C SER A 155 0.59 12.96 -20.38
N MET A 156 -0.72 12.96 -20.61
CA MET A 156 -1.67 12.23 -19.77
C MET A 156 -1.95 10.88 -20.44
N ILE A 157 -1.55 9.78 -19.81
CA ILE A 157 -1.49 8.45 -20.44
C ILE A 157 -2.53 7.53 -19.81
N PRO A 158 -3.67 7.25 -20.47
CA PRO A 158 -4.65 6.31 -19.95
C PRO A 158 -4.19 4.87 -20.14
N THR A 159 -4.24 4.09 -19.07
CA THR A 159 -3.86 2.66 -19.04
C THR A 159 -4.82 1.87 -18.15
N THR A 160 -4.77 0.54 -18.26
CA THR A 160 -5.57 -0.34 -17.40
C THR A 160 -4.97 -0.42 -15.99
N THR A 161 -5.78 -0.79 -15.01
CA THR A 161 -5.30 -1.03 -13.64
C THR A 161 -5.81 -2.37 -13.13
N GLY A 162 -4.95 -3.09 -12.40
CA GLY A 162 -5.33 -4.30 -11.67
C GLY A 162 -6.11 -4.00 -10.39
N ALA A 163 -6.13 -2.74 -9.95
CA ALA A 163 -6.63 -2.35 -8.63
C ALA A 163 -8.11 -2.73 -8.42
N ALA A 164 -8.98 -2.49 -9.40
CA ALA A 164 -10.40 -2.81 -9.24
C ALA A 164 -10.67 -4.32 -9.11
N LYS A 165 -9.91 -5.15 -9.86
CA LYS A 165 -10.06 -6.62 -9.81
C LYS A 165 -9.70 -7.18 -8.45
N ALA A 166 -8.65 -6.63 -7.84
CA ALA A 166 -8.16 -7.18 -6.60
C ALA A 166 -8.82 -6.61 -5.33
N VAL A 167 -9.67 -5.58 -5.44
CA VAL A 167 -10.70 -5.28 -4.41
C VAL A 167 -11.59 -6.50 -4.18
N GLY A 168 -11.97 -7.21 -5.25
CA GLY A 168 -12.74 -8.45 -5.14
C GLY A 168 -11.99 -9.64 -4.52
N LEU A 169 -10.66 -9.56 -4.39
CA LEU A 169 -9.85 -10.55 -3.67
C LEU A 169 -9.85 -10.25 -2.16
N VAL A 170 -9.76 -8.97 -1.78
CA VAL A 170 -9.75 -8.53 -0.37
C VAL A 170 -11.16 -8.49 0.23
N LEU A 171 -12.16 -8.10 -0.56
CA LEU A 171 -13.57 -8.01 -0.18
C LEU A 171 -14.39 -8.91 -1.13
N PRO A 172 -14.55 -10.21 -0.83
CA PRO A 172 -15.23 -11.15 -1.72
C PRO A 172 -16.66 -10.73 -2.08
N GLU A 173 -17.39 -10.07 -1.18
CA GLU A 173 -18.72 -9.49 -1.44
C GLU A 173 -18.75 -8.42 -2.55
N LEU A 174 -17.60 -7.84 -2.88
CA LEU A 174 -17.40 -6.83 -3.92
C LEU A 174 -16.82 -7.41 -5.22
N LYS A 175 -16.60 -8.73 -5.29
CA LYS A 175 -16.11 -9.39 -6.50
C LYS A 175 -17.05 -9.15 -7.68
N GLY A 176 -16.49 -8.62 -8.77
CA GLY A 176 -17.25 -8.28 -9.98
C GLY A 176 -18.12 -7.04 -9.87
N LYS A 177 -18.07 -6.30 -8.75
CA LYS A 177 -18.83 -5.05 -8.54
C LYS A 177 -17.99 -3.80 -8.77
N PHE A 178 -16.68 -3.95 -8.97
CA PHE A 178 -15.73 -2.85 -9.17
C PHE A 178 -14.99 -3.00 -10.50
N ASP A 179 -14.80 -1.88 -11.18
CA ASP A 179 -13.89 -1.74 -12.32
C ASP A 179 -13.11 -0.42 -12.22
N GLY A 180 -12.07 -0.23 -13.03
CA GLY A 180 -11.34 1.02 -13.01
C GLY A 180 -10.24 1.15 -14.05
N ILE A 181 -9.75 2.39 -14.18
CA ILE A 181 -8.66 2.78 -15.07
C ILE A 181 -7.62 3.62 -14.32
N SER A 182 -6.46 3.81 -14.94
CA SER A 182 -5.43 4.73 -14.48
C SER A 182 -5.14 5.76 -15.56
N VAL A 183 -4.84 7.00 -15.15
CA VAL A 183 -4.26 8.01 -16.01
C VAL A 183 -2.92 8.42 -15.41
N ARG A 184 -1.81 8.11 -16.09
CA ARG A 184 -0.50 8.62 -15.69
C ARG A 184 -0.40 10.10 -16.05
N VAL A 185 0.05 10.94 -15.12
CA VAL A 185 0.15 12.38 -15.29
C VAL A 185 1.58 12.88 -15.07
N PRO A 186 1.94 14.08 -15.59
CA PRO A 186 3.27 14.69 -15.42
C PRO A 186 3.62 15.16 -14.01
N THR A 187 3.44 14.32 -12.99
CA THR A 187 3.93 14.55 -11.64
C THR A 187 4.87 13.40 -11.23
N PRO A 188 5.99 13.69 -10.54
CA PRO A 188 6.97 12.67 -10.18
C PRO A 188 6.56 11.82 -8.96
N ASN A 189 5.70 12.35 -8.09
CA ASN A 189 5.20 11.65 -6.92
C ASN A 189 3.84 12.21 -6.49
N VAL A 190 3.18 11.44 -5.62
CA VAL A 190 1.84 11.62 -5.08
C VAL A 190 0.77 11.46 -6.15
N SER A 191 -0.18 10.59 -5.81
CA SER A 191 -1.26 10.20 -6.69
C SER A 191 -2.60 10.26 -5.95
N LEU A 192 -3.67 10.14 -6.71
CA LEU A 192 -5.04 10.34 -6.23
C LEU A 192 -5.94 9.22 -6.75
N VAL A 193 -6.74 8.64 -5.86
CA VAL A 193 -7.87 7.80 -6.24
C VAL A 193 -9.15 8.63 -6.26
N ASP A 194 -9.86 8.55 -7.37
CA ASP A 194 -11.26 8.94 -7.51
C ASP A 194 -12.12 7.68 -7.50
N LEU A 195 -12.89 7.48 -6.42
CA LEU A 195 -13.80 6.37 -6.27
C LEU A 195 -15.24 6.87 -6.36
N THR A 196 -15.95 6.44 -7.40
CA THR A 196 -17.41 6.64 -7.55
C THR A 196 -18.13 5.33 -7.29
N PHE A 197 -19.13 5.35 -6.41
CA PHE A 197 -19.80 4.12 -5.98
C PHE A 197 -21.28 4.34 -5.70
N ARG A 198 -22.04 3.25 -5.76
CA ARG A 198 -23.45 3.21 -5.37
C ARG A 198 -23.65 2.42 -4.09
N THR A 199 -24.50 2.93 -3.22
CA THR A 199 -24.90 2.28 -1.97
C THR A 199 -26.30 1.69 -2.09
N GLU A 200 -26.60 0.68 -1.27
CA GLU A 200 -27.94 0.12 -1.13
C GLU A 200 -28.80 1.00 -0.20
N LYS A 201 -28.18 1.47 0.89
CA LYS A 201 -28.82 2.39 1.83
C LYS A 201 -28.58 3.83 1.40
N ALA A 202 -29.63 4.64 1.51
CA ALA A 202 -29.54 6.07 1.31
C ALA A 202 -28.56 6.69 2.31
N THR A 203 -27.69 7.57 1.83
CA THR A 203 -26.73 8.31 2.66
C THR A 203 -26.41 9.68 2.04
N SER A 204 -25.51 10.42 2.67
CA SER A 204 -25.07 11.75 2.25
C SER A 204 -23.55 11.90 2.32
N ALA A 205 -23.02 12.95 1.70
CA ALA A 205 -21.59 13.26 1.76
C ALA A 205 -21.13 13.48 3.21
N ASP A 206 -21.96 14.09 4.05
CA ASP A 206 -21.63 14.37 5.45
C ASP A 206 -21.55 13.09 6.27
N GLU A 207 -22.51 12.17 6.10
CA GLU A 207 -22.50 10.85 6.75
C GLU A 207 -21.30 10.00 6.30
N ILE A 208 -20.98 10.01 5.01
CA ILE A 208 -19.81 9.33 4.45
C ILE A 208 -18.52 9.89 5.09
N ASN A 209 -18.39 11.22 5.11
CA ASN A 209 -17.23 11.88 5.71
C ASN A 209 -17.13 11.59 7.21
N GLN A 210 -18.24 11.57 7.93
CA GLN A 210 -18.26 11.23 9.35
C GLN A 210 -17.77 9.80 9.59
N VAL A 211 -18.29 8.81 8.84
CA VAL A 211 -17.88 7.41 8.96
C VAL A 211 -16.38 7.22 8.66
N LEU A 212 -15.86 7.94 7.66
CA LEU A 212 -14.43 7.89 7.32
C LEU A 212 -13.57 8.53 8.43
N ARG A 213 -13.99 9.67 9.01
CA ARG A 213 -13.31 10.29 10.15
C ARG A 213 -13.32 9.39 11.40
N GLU A 214 -14.44 8.73 11.69
CA GLU A 214 -14.54 7.78 12.81
C GLU A 214 -13.58 6.61 12.60
N SER A 215 -13.50 6.08 11.38
CA SER A 215 -12.59 4.98 11.04
C SER A 215 -11.12 5.40 11.10
N ALA A 216 -10.80 6.61 10.63
CA ALA A 216 -9.47 7.22 10.71
C ALA A 216 -8.98 7.37 12.16
N ASN A 217 -9.88 7.72 13.08
CA ASN A 217 -9.56 7.89 14.50
C ASN A 217 -9.65 6.58 15.30
N GLY A 218 -10.25 5.54 14.72
CA GLY A 218 -10.46 4.23 15.33
C GLY A 218 -9.63 3.13 14.68
N ALA A 219 -10.31 2.19 14.03
CA ALA A 219 -9.71 0.95 13.53
C ALA A 219 -8.63 1.13 12.46
N LEU A 220 -8.61 2.27 11.75
CA LEU A 220 -7.64 2.58 10.70
C LEU A 220 -6.64 3.67 11.10
N LYS A 221 -6.50 3.94 12.40
CA LYS A 221 -5.56 4.95 12.90
C LYS A 221 -4.12 4.66 12.48
N GLY A 222 -3.51 5.64 11.81
CA GLY A 222 -2.16 5.51 11.25
C GLY A 222 -2.10 4.96 9.82
N ILE A 223 -3.22 4.44 9.31
CA ILE A 223 -3.36 3.92 7.93
C ILE A 223 -4.17 4.91 7.08
N LEU A 224 -5.31 5.36 7.59
CA LEU A 224 -6.20 6.32 6.94
C LEU A 224 -6.26 7.60 7.76
N THR A 225 -6.28 8.75 7.08
CA THR A 225 -6.62 10.04 7.66
C THR A 225 -7.59 10.80 6.76
N CYS A 226 -8.21 11.85 7.28
CA CYS A 226 -9.07 12.76 6.54
C CYS A 226 -8.45 14.15 6.56
N SER A 227 -8.58 14.89 5.45
CA SER A 227 -8.20 16.29 5.35
C SER A 227 -9.39 17.15 4.92
N GLU A 228 -9.42 18.37 5.45
CA GLU A 228 -10.31 19.47 5.05
C GLU A 228 -9.52 20.66 4.51
N GLU A 229 -8.20 20.55 4.51
CA GLU A 229 -7.29 21.59 4.05
C GLU A 229 -7.27 21.63 2.52
N GLN A 230 -7.11 22.83 1.95
CA GLN A 230 -7.04 23.04 0.49
C GLN A 230 -5.63 22.70 -0.03
N LEU A 231 -5.26 21.43 0.09
CA LEU A 231 -3.96 20.89 -0.30
C LEU A 231 -3.96 20.39 -1.75
N VAL A 232 -2.77 20.31 -2.33
CA VAL A 232 -2.51 19.73 -3.65
C VAL A 232 -1.47 18.61 -3.55
N SER A 233 -1.20 17.92 -4.66
CA SER A 233 -0.36 16.72 -4.68
C SER A 233 0.98 16.88 -3.94
N VAL A 234 1.70 18.00 -4.17
CA VAL A 234 3.03 18.21 -3.59
C VAL A 234 3.02 18.26 -2.05
N ASP A 235 1.90 18.66 -1.44
CA ASP A 235 1.77 18.80 0.01
C ASP A 235 1.70 17.44 0.73
N PHE A 236 1.42 16.36 0.00
CA PHE A 236 1.36 15.01 0.56
C PHE A 236 2.66 14.23 0.41
N ASN A 237 3.73 14.83 -0.11
CA ASN A 237 5.04 14.18 -0.14
C ASN A 237 5.50 13.82 1.28
N HIS A 238 6.05 12.62 1.45
CA HIS A 238 6.46 12.06 2.73
C HIS A 238 5.31 11.90 3.74
N ASN A 239 4.06 11.87 3.28
CA ASN A 239 2.93 11.54 4.13
C ASN A 239 2.87 10.02 4.37
N PRO A 240 2.89 9.53 5.63
CA PRO A 240 2.99 8.11 5.93
C PRO A 240 1.65 7.36 5.87
N TYR A 241 0.53 8.07 5.72
CA TYR A 241 -0.79 7.43 5.62
C TYR A 241 -0.94 6.74 4.27
N SER A 242 -1.58 5.56 4.28
CA SER A 242 -1.91 4.85 3.05
C SER A 242 -3.03 5.51 2.28
N ALA A 243 -3.90 6.27 2.96
CA ALA A 243 -4.99 7.03 2.34
C ALA A 243 -5.24 8.33 3.11
N ILE A 244 -5.30 9.45 2.39
CA ILE A 244 -5.73 10.75 2.90
C ILE A 244 -7.00 11.14 2.17
N VAL A 245 -8.15 10.90 2.81
CA VAL A 245 -9.46 11.25 2.24
C VAL A 245 -9.63 12.76 2.24
N ASP A 246 -9.86 13.33 1.06
CA ASP A 246 -10.21 14.74 0.93
C ASP A 246 -11.73 14.90 1.10
N THR A 247 -12.12 15.26 2.32
CA THR A 247 -13.53 15.35 2.70
C THR A 247 -14.24 16.52 2.05
N THR A 248 -13.50 17.51 1.53
CA THR A 248 -14.06 18.68 0.81
C THR A 248 -14.56 18.31 -0.59
N PHE A 249 -14.06 17.20 -1.14
CA PHE A 249 -14.42 16.68 -2.45
C PHE A 249 -15.33 15.44 -2.41
N THR A 250 -15.81 15.02 -1.24
CA THR A 250 -16.88 14.02 -1.18
C THR A 250 -18.15 14.59 -1.81
N ARG A 251 -18.67 13.92 -2.83
CA ARG A 251 -19.89 14.34 -3.54
C ARG A 251 -20.96 13.29 -3.46
N SER A 252 -22.22 13.72 -3.45
CA SER A 252 -23.39 12.87 -3.55
C SER A 252 -24.29 13.36 -4.68
N VAL A 253 -24.76 12.43 -5.50
CA VAL A 253 -25.74 12.67 -6.57
C VAL A 253 -26.96 11.82 -6.25
N GLY A 254 -27.99 12.46 -5.69
CA GLY A 254 -29.11 11.74 -5.11
C GLY A 254 -28.70 10.94 -3.86
N PRO A 255 -29.57 10.01 -3.41
CA PRO A 255 -29.39 9.35 -2.11
C PRO A 255 -28.40 8.18 -2.11
N ASN A 256 -28.05 7.63 -3.29
CA ASN A 256 -27.36 6.33 -3.40
C ASN A 256 -26.15 6.34 -4.34
N MET A 257 -25.71 7.49 -4.84
CA MET A 257 -24.55 7.59 -5.73
C MET A 257 -23.59 8.64 -5.18
N HIS A 258 -22.36 8.22 -4.91
CA HIS A 258 -21.40 9.03 -4.17
C HIS A 258 -20.03 8.95 -4.82
N LYS A 259 -19.21 9.95 -4.54
CA LYS A 259 -17.81 10.03 -4.94
C LYS A 259 -16.98 10.42 -3.72
N VAL A 260 -15.83 9.75 -3.55
CA VAL A 260 -14.81 10.08 -2.56
C VAL A 260 -13.46 10.18 -3.27
N LEU A 261 -12.66 11.18 -2.85
CA LEU A 261 -11.28 11.36 -3.29
C LEU A 261 -10.34 10.99 -2.16
N ALA A 262 -9.27 10.26 -2.47
CA ALA A 262 -8.22 9.91 -1.52
C ALA A 262 -6.84 10.06 -2.13
N TRP A 263 -6.03 10.95 -1.55
CA TRP A 263 -4.62 11.13 -1.87
C TRP A 263 -3.79 10.04 -1.23
N TYR A 264 -2.62 9.79 -1.81
CA TYR A 264 -1.60 8.95 -1.21
C TYR A 264 -0.24 9.25 -1.86
N ASP A 265 0.82 9.20 -1.06
CA ASP A 265 2.19 9.16 -1.57
C ASP A 265 2.49 7.72 -2.01
N ASN A 266 2.62 7.50 -3.33
CA ASN A 266 2.85 6.16 -3.90
C ASN A 266 4.16 5.52 -3.46
N GLU A 267 5.06 6.28 -2.84
CA GLU A 267 6.41 5.85 -2.51
C GLU A 267 6.54 5.76 -0.99
N TRP A 268 6.23 6.85 -0.29
CA TRP A 268 6.43 6.96 1.15
C TRP A 268 5.37 6.20 1.96
N GLY A 269 4.08 6.43 1.68
CA GLY A 269 2.99 5.76 2.39
C GLY A 269 3.10 4.25 2.25
N TYR A 270 3.50 3.78 1.06
CA TYR A 270 3.73 2.37 0.79
C TYR A 270 4.95 1.81 1.52
N SER A 271 6.09 2.51 1.49
CA SER A 271 7.29 2.10 2.23
C SER A 271 7.00 1.94 3.73
N ASN A 272 6.20 2.83 4.32
CA ASN A 272 5.78 2.73 5.72
C ASN A 272 4.96 1.46 6.01
N ARG A 273 4.08 1.02 5.10
CA ARG A 273 3.32 -0.23 5.26
C ARG A 273 4.23 -1.46 5.20
N ILE A 274 5.26 -1.44 4.36
CA ILE A 274 6.28 -2.50 4.32
C ILE A 274 7.01 -2.56 5.67
N LEU A 275 7.44 -1.41 6.19
CA LEU A 275 8.11 -1.33 7.49
C LEU A 275 7.24 -1.88 8.62
N GLU A 276 5.96 -1.50 8.65
CA GLU A 276 5.00 -1.99 9.64
C GLU A 276 4.75 -3.50 9.51
N LEU A 277 4.69 -4.02 8.27
CA LEU A 277 4.51 -5.45 8.01
C LEU A 277 5.70 -6.25 8.55
N ILE A 278 6.93 -5.81 8.23
CA ILE A 278 8.14 -6.45 8.70
C ILE A 278 8.23 -6.39 10.23
N ALA A 279 7.88 -5.24 10.83
CA ALA A 279 7.86 -5.07 12.28
C ALA A 279 6.79 -5.95 12.96
N TYR A 280 5.62 -6.13 12.33
CA TYR A 280 4.58 -7.04 12.82
C TYR A 280 5.10 -8.47 12.83
N VAL A 281 5.66 -8.93 11.71
CA VAL A 281 6.23 -10.28 11.57
C VAL A 281 7.34 -10.53 12.61
N ALA A 282 8.22 -9.55 12.83
CA ALA A 282 9.26 -9.64 13.85
C ALA A 282 8.70 -9.75 15.29
N ARG A 283 7.44 -9.34 15.53
CA ARG A 283 6.75 -9.43 16.83
C ARG A 283 5.92 -10.71 17.03
N VAL A 284 5.52 -11.42 15.97
CA VAL A 284 4.57 -12.57 16.04
C VAL A 284 5.06 -13.72 16.96
N LYS A 285 6.34 -13.77 17.35
CA LYS A 285 6.80 -14.66 18.45
C LYS A 285 6.27 -14.34 19.85
N LYS A 286 5.37 -13.36 20.04
CA LYS A 286 4.75 -13.10 21.37
C LYS A 286 3.68 -14.12 21.75
N GLU A 287 3.00 -14.78 20.80
CA GLU A 287 1.83 -15.63 21.11
C GLU A 287 2.00 -17.14 20.83
N SER A 288 2.83 -17.56 19.87
CA SER A 288 2.97 -18.97 19.51
C SER A 288 3.88 -19.81 20.42
N LEU A 289 4.55 -19.21 21.41
CA LEU A 289 5.44 -19.91 22.37
C LEU A 289 4.79 -20.19 23.74
N SER A 290 3.46 -20.09 23.86
CA SER A 290 2.75 -20.39 25.11
C SER A 290 1.70 -21.49 25.02
N MET A 291 1.89 -22.51 24.17
CA MET A 291 1.16 -23.79 24.32
C MET A 291 1.99 -24.99 23.85
N SER A 292 2.78 -25.54 24.77
CA SER A 292 2.85 -27.00 24.93
C SER A 292 3.04 -27.34 26.40
N SER A 293 2.23 -28.32 26.81
CA SER A 293 1.85 -28.68 28.16
C SER A 293 2.84 -29.63 28.85
N GLY A 294 3.02 -29.43 30.16
CA GLY A 294 2.91 -30.49 31.17
C GLY A 294 4.07 -31.49 31.31
N GLY A 295 4.72 -31.42 32.48
CA GLY A 295 5.63 -32.39 33.06
C GLY A 295 6.18 -31.87 34.38
#